data_AF-A0A7W0ZNS3-F1
#
_entry.id   AF-A0A7W0ZNS3-F1
#
_cell.length_a   1.000
_cell.length_b   1.000
_cell.length_c   1.000
_cell.angle_alpha   90.00
_cell.angle_beta   90.00
_cell.angle_gamma   90.00
#
_symmetry.space_group_name_H-M   'P 1'
#
loop_
_entity.id
_entity.type
_entity.pdbx_description
1 polymer ?
#
loop_
_entity_poly.entity_id
_entity_poly.type
_entity_poly.pdbx_seq_one_letter_code
_entity_poly.pdbx_strand_id
1 'polypeptide(L)' 'DVDAVERQLNVIRLVAAGDPGGGAIALLTLAERFGWLSAPSSTVIQAGPVHAGLAHDPAAAMEELFIELVDSPTRY' A
#
# COMPACT_ATOMS: atom_id res chain seq x y z
N ASP A 1 1.39 19.16 3.74
CA ASP A 1 1.88 18.85 5.10
C ASP A 1 2.59 17.52 5.01
N VAL A 2 3.91 17.49 5.29
CA VAL A 2 4.73 16.27 5.19
C VAL A 2 4.42 15.34 6.35
N ASP A 3 4.31 15.87 7.57
CA ASP A 3 3.99 15.10 8.76
C ASP A 3 2.65 14.36 8.64
N ALA A 4 1.67 14.94 7.93
CA ALA A 4 0.40 14.26 7.62
C ALA A 4 0.58 13.05 6.69
N VAL A 5 1.45 13.16 5.70
CA VAL A 5 1.79 12.06 4.78
C VAL A 5 2.55 10.98 5.53
N GLU A 6 3.54 11.33 6.35
CA GLU A 6 4.30 10.36 7.16
C GLU A 6 3.41 9.58 8.14
N ARG A 7 2.51 10.29 8.85
CA ARG A 7 1.52 9.65 9.73
C ARG A 7 0.63 8.67 8.97
N GLN A 8 0.13 9.06 7.79
CA GLN A 8 -0.74 8.21 6.98
C GLN A 8 0.01 6.99 6.40
N LEU A 9 1.25 7.16 5.93
CA LEU A 9 2.11 6.06 5.48
C LEU A 9 2.39 5.06 6.62
N ASN A 10 2.61 5.55 7.85
CA ASN A 10 2.82 4.66 8.99
C ASN A 10 1.58 3.82 9.33
N VAL A 11 0.37 4.41 9.28
CA VAL A 11 -0.88 3.66 9.45
C VAL A 11 -1.06 2.61 8.34
N ILE A 12 -0.80 2.97 7.08
CA ILE A 12 -0.83 2.04 5.94
C ILE A 12 0.10 0.84 6.17
N ARG A 13 1.34 1.08 6.61
CA ARG A 13 2.31 0.01 6.93
C ARG A 13 1.83 -0.93 8.04
N LEU A 14 1.29 -0.37 9.13
CA LEU A 14 0.79 -1.15 10.28
C LEU A 14 -0.42 -2.00 9.88
N VAL A 15 -1.37 -1.44 9.11
CA VAL A 15 -2.53 -2.18 8.59
C VAL A 15 -2.11 -3.28 7.63
N ALA A 16 -1.16 -3.03 6.72
CA ALA A 16 -0.64 -4.07 5.82
C ALA A 16 -0.01 -5.24 6.61
N ALA A 17 0.83 -4.94 7.60
CA ALA A 17 1.45 -5.93 8.49
C ALA A 17 0.44 -6.68 9.38
N GLY A 18 -0.74 -6.12 9.63
CA GLY A 18 -1.69 -6.62 10.63
C GLY A 18 -1.23 -6.35 12.07
N ASP A 19 -0.45 -5.30 12.27
CA ASP A 19 0.11 -4.90 13.56
C ASP A 19 -0.96 -4.19 14.41
N PRO A 20 -1.25 -4.62 15.66
CA PRO A 20 -2.24 -3.98 16.53
C PRO A 20 -2.04 -2.47 16.75
N GLY A 21 -0.81 -1.95 16.58
CA GLY A 21 -0.52 -0.51 16.60
C GLY A 21 -1.22 0.28 15.48
N GLY A 22 -1.66 -0.38 14.41
CA GLY A 22 -2.52 0.19 13.36
C GLY A 22 -4.00 0.31 13.73
N GLY A 23 -4.37 -0.05 14.97
CA GLY A 23 -5.74 0.03 15.48
C GLY A 23 -6.67 -1.05 14.90
N ALA A 24 -7.98 -0.84 15.04
CA ALA A 24 -9.00 -1.86 14.75
C ALA A 24 -8.94 -2.39 13.31
N ILE A 25 -8.56 -1.56 12.32
CA ILE A 25 -8.43 -1.98 10.92
C ILE A 25 -7.32 -3.02 10.75
N ALA A 26 -6.21 -2.90 11.49
CA ALA A 26 -5.11 -3.85 11.42
C ALA A 26 -5.47 -5.25 11.98
N LEU A 27 -6.54 -5.34 12.78
CA LEU A 27 -7.04 -6.59 13.36
C LEU A 27 -8.08 -7.31 12.47
N LEU A 28 -8.49 -6.72 11.35
CA LEU A 28 -9.39 -7.33 10.37
C LEU A 28 -8.70 -8.47 9.61
N THR A 29 -9.47 -9.31 8.91
CA THR A 29 -8.92 -10.36 8.04
C THR A 29 -8.09 -9.77 6.90
N LEU A 30 -7.16 -10.55 6.34
CA LEU A 30 -6.27 -10.09 5.25
C LEU A 30 -7.05 -9.47 4.07
N ALA A 31 -8.18 -10.06 3.70
CA ALA A 31 -9.04 -9.56 2.61
C ALA A 31 -9.69 -8.21 2.95
N GLU A 32 -10.19 -8.03 4.17
CA GLU A 32 -10.76 -6.76 4.63
C GLU A 32 -9.71 -5.66 4.74
N ARG A 33 -8.50 -5.99 5.22
CA ARG A 33 -7.36 -5.03 5.25
C ARG A 33 -6.96 -4.61 3.85
N PHE A 34 -6.87 -5.54 2.90
CA PHE A 34 -6.61 -5.22 1.50
C PHE A 34 -7.71 -4.34 0.88
N GLY A 35 -8.98 -4.63 1.18
CA GLY A 35 -10.11 -3.81 0.76
C GLY A 35 -10.07 -2.39 1.32
N TRP A 36 -9.66 -2.21 2.58
CA TRP A 36 -9.45 -0.89 3.18
C TRP A 36 -8.26 -0.15 2.55
N LEU A 37 -7.13 -0.84 2.37
CA LEU A 37 -5.89 -0.28 1.80
C LEU A 37 -6.05 0.18 0.34
N SER A 38 -6.88 -0.51 -0.44
CA SER A 38 -7.14 -0.18 -1.85
C SER A 38 -8.30 0.80 -2.07
N ALA A 39 -9.05 1.17 -1.03
CA ALA A 39 -10.18 2.09 -1.14
C ALA A 39 -9.70 3.57 -1.30
N PRO A 40 -10.15 4.32 -2.33
CA PRO A 40 -9.79 5.72 -2.54
C PRO A 40 -10.53 6.64 -1.55
N SER A 41 -10.09 6.62 -0.29
CA SER A 41 -10.85 7.11 0.87
C SER A 41 -10.14 8.17 1.72
N SER A 42 -8.81 8.15 1.80
CA SER A 42 -8.02 8.86 2.83
C SER A 42 -7.79 10.37 2.62
N THR A 43 -8.01 10.90 1.41
CA THR A 43 -7.67 12.26 0.90
C THR A 43 -6.20 12.67 0.96
N VAL A 44 -5.51 12.48 2.09
CA VAL A 44 -4.08 12.78 2.29
C VAL A 44 -3.20 11.92 1.37
N ILE A 45 -3.53 10.63 1.26
CA ILE A 45 -2.94 9.68 0.31
C ILE A 45 -4.10 8.99 -0.40
N GLN A 46 -3.98 8.77 -1.70
CA GLN A 46 -4.94 7.99 -2.49
C GLN A 46 -4.23 6.76 -3.03
N ALA A 47 -4.86 5.59 -2.84
CA ALA A 47 -4.41 4.37 -3.48
C ALA A 47 -4.58 4.51 -5.01
N GLY A 48 -3.59 4.04 -5.76
CA GLY A 48 -3.72 3.87 -7.21
C GLY A 48 -4.63 2.69 -7.57
N PRO A 49 -4.87 2.45 -8.86
CA PRO A 49 -5.60 1.27 -9.32
C PRO A 49 -4.97 -0.03 -8.81
N VAL A 50 -5.81 -1.01 -8.46
CA VAL A 50 -5.34 -2.35 -8.12
C VAL A 50 -4.94 -3.07 -9.41
N HIS A 51 -3.66 -3.43 -9.53
CA HIS A 51 -3.13 -4.25 -10.60
C HIS A 51 -3.04 -5.70 -10.11
N ALA A 52 -3.89 -6.57 -10.64
CA ALA A 52 -3.91 -7.99 -10.32
C ALA A 52 -3.21 -8.80 -11.42
N GLY A 53 -2.46 -9.84 -11.03
CA GLY A 53 -1.74 -10.71 -11.95
C GLY A 53 -1.28 -11.99 -11.26
N LEU A 54 -0.72 -12.90 -12.05
CA LEU A 54 -0.03 -14.10 -11.56
C LEU A 54 1.47 -13.94 -11.81
N ALA A 55 2.27 -14.27 -10.80
CA ALA A 55 3.73 -14.27 -10.89
C ALA A 55 4.28 -15.65 -10.49
N HIS A 56 5.34 -16.11 -11.16
CA HIS A 56 6.06 -17.32 -10.75
C HIS A 56 6.89 -17.08 -9.47
N ASP A 57 7.48 -15.89 -9.36
CA ASP A 57 8.10 -15.38 -8.14
C ASP A 57 7.46 -14.02 -7.80
N PRO A 58 6.56 -13.95 -6.81
CA PRO A 58 5.92 -12.71 -6.40
C PRO A 58 6.87 -11.68 -5.78
N ALA A 59 8.01 -12.10 -5.23
CA ALA A 59 8.98 -11.18 -4.64
C ALA A 59 9.80 -10.48 -5.73
N ALA A 60 10.30 -11.25 -6.71
CA ALA A 60 10.99 -10.68 -7.87
C ALA A 60 10.08 -9.72 -8.67
N ALA A 61 8.83 -10.13 -8.93
CA ALA A 61 7.87 -9.28 -9.64
C ALA A 61 7.52 -7.98 -8.88
N MET A 62 7.55 -7.98 -7.54
CA MET A 62 7.34 -6.77 -6.74
C MET A 62 8.52 -5.80 -6.86
N GLU A 63 9.75 -6.31 -6.87
CA GLU A 63 10.97 -5.51 -7.06
C GLU A 63 10.99 -4.87 -8.46
N GLU A 64 10.69 -5.65 -9.51
CA GLU A 64 10.59 -5.16 -10.89
C GLU A 64 9.55 -4.04 -11.04
N LEU A 65 8.35 -4.22 -10.48
CA LEU A 65 7.29 -3.20 -10.47
C LEU A 65 7.68 -1.94 -9.69
N PHE A 66 8.42 -2.07 -8.58
CA PHE A 66 8.91 -0.92 -7.83
C PHE A 66 9.94 -0.12 -8.63
N ILE A 67 10.85 -0.80 -9.32
CA ILE A 67 11.84 -0.16 -10.20
C ILE A 67 11.15 0.56 -11.36
N GLU A 68 10.13 -0.04 -11.99
CA GLU A 68 9.40 0.58 -13.10
C GLU A 68 8.56 1.79 -12.65
N LEU A 69 7.85 1.68 -11.52
CA LEU A 69 6.81 2.64 -11.12
C LEU A 69 7.27 3.71 -10.12
N VAL A 70 8.43 3.52 -9.47
CA VAL A 70 8.92 4.41 -8.39
C VAL A 70 10.36 4.88 -8.59
N ASP A 71 11.30 3.97 -8.88
CA ASP A 71 12.73 4.33 -8.99
C ASP A 71 13.14 4.85 -10.39
N SER A 72 12.42 4.43 -11.43
CA SER A 72 12.62 4.95 -12.78
C SER A 72 12.22 6.44 -12.85
N PRO A 73 13.09 7.33 -13.38
CA PRO A 73 12.74 8.73 -13.59
C PRO A 73 11.63 8.80 -14.63
N THR A 74 10.39 8.98 -14.17
CA THR A 74 9.19 8.87 -15.00
C THR A 74 9.28 9.86 -16.16
N ARG A 75 9.29 9.33 -17.39
CA ARG A 75 9.26 10.14 -18.61
C ARG A 75 7.89 10.80 -18.74
N TYR A 76 7.79 12.06 -18.35
CA TYR A 76 6.75 12.99 -18.78
C TYR A 76 7.02 13.51 -20.20
#